data_AF-A0A7W5G067-F1
#
_entry.id   AF-A0A7W5G067-F1
#
_cell.length_a   1.000
_cell.length_b   1.000
_cell.length_c   1.000
_cell.angle_alpha   90.00
_cell.angle_beta   90.00
_cell.angle_gamma   90.00
#
_symmetry.space_group_name_H-M   'P 1'
#
loop_
_entity.id
_entity.type
_entity.pdbx_description
1 polymer ?
#
loop_
_entity_poly.entity_id
_entity_poly.type
_entity_poly.pdbx_seq_one_letter_code
_entity_poly.pdbx_strand_id
1 'polypeptide(L)'
;MVDASDIEACYMVRCDAKSGLIFEIGEATVGERGLRSARFEIGKYKETIRLDGNSPDRRTIVLSKHPKLLAALTSGADFATMFALKAGEIDYSTGFELTGARDQISRLANGCRTKP
;
A
#
# COMPACT_ATOMS: atom_id res chain seq x y z
N MET A 1 -29.74 -10.16 8.60
CA MET A 1 -29.64 -10.73 7.25
C MET A 1 -28.76 -9.79 6.45
N VAL A 2 -27.49 -10.19 6.29
CA VAL A 2 -26.49 -9.90 5.23
C VAL A 2 -26.56 -8.53 4.57
N ASP A 3 -25.49 -7.77 4.40
CA ASP A 3 -24.06 -7.79 4.77
C ASP A 3 -23.59 -6.53 4.03
N ALA A 4 -22.93 -5.60 4.70
CA ALA A 4 -22.06 -4.60 4.09
C ALA A 4 -21.64 -3.66 5.22
N SER A 5 -20.89 -4.17 6.21
CA SER A 5 -19.81 -3.31 6.66
C SER A 5 -18.88 -3.31 5.45
N ASP A 6 -19.02 -2.32 4.58
CA ASP A 6 -18.05 -1.99 3.55
C ASP A 6 -16.68 -2.16 4.19
N ILE A 7 -16.01 -3.27 3.91
CA ILE A 7 -14.65 -3.50 4.38
C ILE A 7 -13.81 -2.65 3.43
N GLU A 8 -13.86 -1.33 3.63
CA GLU A 8 -13.05 -0.39 2.87
C GLU A 8 -11.59 -0.67 3.21
N ALA A 9 -10.87 -1.18 2.22
CA ALA A 9 -9.44 -1.26 2.30
C ALA A 9 -8.88 0.18 2.31
N CYS A 10 -8.26 0.57 3.41
CA CYS A 10 -7.62 1.86 3.56
C CYS A 10 -6.17 1.78 3.07
N TYR A 11 -5.82 2.61 2.10
CA TYR A 11 -4.46 2.77 1.59
C TYR A 11 -3.88 4.09 2.08
N MET A 12 -2.72 4.05 2.72
CA MET A 12 -2.11 5.25 3.27
C MET A 12 -0.59 5.22 3.15
N VAL A 13 0.01 6.35 2.77
CA VAL A 13 1.44 6.57 3.01
C VAL A 13 1.58 7.34 4.32
N ARG A 14 2.33 6.79 5.27
CA ARG A 14 2.62 7.44 6.56
C ARG A 14 4.11 7.45 6.86
N CYS A 15 4.52 8.37 7.73
CA CYS A 15 5.88 8.38 8.26
C CYS A 15 5.96 7.47 9.50
N ASP A 16 6.94 6.58 9.51
CA ASP A 16 7.36 5.81 10.67
C ASP A 16 8.71 6.31 11.16
N ALA A 17 8.82 6.55 12.47
CA ALA A 17 10.01 7.16 13.06
C ALA A 17 11.30 6.32 12.87
N LYS A 18 11.17 5.00 12.69
CA LYS A 18 12.30 4.08 12.53
C LYS A 18 12.57 3.75 11.06
N SER A 19 11.51 3.60 10.27
CA SER A 19 11.58 3.00 8.93
C SER A 19 11.45 4.04 7.81
N GLY A 20 11.10 5.28 8.14
CA GLY A 20 10.80 6.33 7.16
C GLY A 20 9.40 6.17 6.57
N LEU A 21 9.25 6.43 5.28
CA LEU A 21 7.95 6.32 4.62
C LEU A 21 7.50 4.85 4.51
N ILE A 22 6.29 4.59 4.97
CA ILE A 22 5.62 3.29 4.89
C ILE A 22 4.33 3.45 4.09
N PHE A 23 4.10 2.53 3.15
CA PHE A 23 2.79 2.31 2.56
C PHE A 23 2.05 1.27 3.41
N GLU A 24 0.89 1.64 3.94
CA GLU A 24 0.02 0.81 4.78
C GLU A 24 -1.25 0.45 4.02
N ILE A 25 -1.62 -0.82 4.13
CA ILE A 25 -2.88 -1.41 3.69
C ILE A 25 -3.61 -1.85 4.96
N GLY A 26 -4.65 -1.13 5.33
CA GLY A 26 -5.53 -1.45 6.45
C GLY A 26 -6.82 -2.07 5.92
N GLU A 27 -7.12 -3.30 6.28
CA GLU A 27 -8.40 -3.94 5.98
C GLU A 27 -8.67 -4.93 7.11
N ALA A 28 -9.89 -4.92 7.66
CA ALA A 28 -10.25 -5.65 8.88
C ALA A 28 -10.00 -7.16 8.82
N THR A 29 -9.80 -7.73 7.62
CA THR A 29 -9.51 -9.16 7.43
C THR A 29 -8.20 -9.44 6.69
N VAL A 30 -7.37 -8.42 6.42
CA VAL A 30 -6.21 -8.55 5.51
C VAL A 30 -5.22 -9.62 5.96
N GLY A 31 -5.01 -9.74 7.26
CA GLY A 31 -4.08 -10.69 7.85
C GLY A 31 -4.67 -12.05 8.10
N GLU A 32 -5.98 -12.12 8.38
CA GLU A 32 -6.73 -13.37 8.49
C GLU A 32 -6.86 -14.07 7.13
N ARG A 33 -7.03 -13.30 6.05
CA ARG A 33 -7.01 -13.80 4.66
C ARG A 33 -5.63 -14.30 4.23
N GLY A 34 -4.59 -13.99 5.01
CA GLY A 34 -3.22 -14.40 4.74
C GLY A 34 -2.58 -13.59 3.61
N LEU A 35 -2.92 -12.31 3.46
CA LEU A 35 -2.27 -11.45 2.48
C LEU A 35 -0.79 -11.32 2.82
N ARG A 36 0.07 -11.93 1.99
CA ARG A 36 1.54 -11.89 2.14
C ARG A 36 2.23 -11.23 0.96
N SER A 37 1.53 -11.06 -0.14
CA SER A 37 2.06 -10.41 -1.33
C SER A 37 0.95 -9.68 -2.06
N ALA A 38 1.29 -8.54 -2.64
CA ALA A 38 0.38 -7.76 -3.47
C ALA A 38 1.08 -7.37 -4.76
N ARG A 39 0.36 -7.45 -5.87
CA ARG A 39 0.79 -6.88 -7.15
C ARG A 39 0.18 -5.49 -7.31
N PHE A 40 1.03 -4.50 -7.53
CA PHE A 40 0.62 -3.13 -7.79
C PHE A 40 0.70 -2.86 -9.30
N GLU A 41 -0.36 -2.26 -9.84
CA GLU A 41 -0.40 -1.71 -11.19
C GLU A 41 -0.73 -0.22 -11.14
N ILE A 42 0.22 0.60 -11.60
CA ILE A 42 0.12 2.07 -11.59
C ILE A 42 0.69 2.58 -12.91
N GLY A 43 -0.18 2.93 -13.85
CA GLY A 43 0.24 3.26 -15.22
C GLY A 43 1.06 2.13 -15.86
N LYS A 44 2.35 2.38 -16.14
CA LYS A 44 3.27 1.37 -16.69
C LYS A 44 3.96 0.51 -15.63
N TYR A 45 3.89 0.90 -14.36
CA TYR A 45 4.49 0.15 -13.26
C TYR A 45 3.63 -1.07 -12.94
N LYS A 46 4.25 -2.27 -12.96
CA LYS A 46 3.63 -3.53 -12.58
C LYS A 46 4.64 -4.36 -11.80
N GLU A 47 4.40 -4.59 -10.51
CA GLU A 47 5.34 -5.35 -9.67
C GLU A 47 4.62 -6.05 -8.52
N THR A 48 5.06 -7.27 -8.21
CA THR A 48 4.61 -8.03 -7.03
C THR A 48 5.57 -7.80 -5.88
N ILE A 49 5.04 -7.32 -4.76
CA ILE A 49 5.81 -7.01 -3.54
C ILE A 49 5.32 -7.89 -2.39
N ARG A 50 6.27 -8.43 -1.63
CA ARG A 50 5.97 -9.08 -0.34
C ARG A 50 5.64 -8.02 0.69
N LEU A 51 4.57 -8.25 1.44
CA LEU A 51 4.11 -7.33 2.45
C LEU A 51 4.67 -7.72 3.82
N ASP A 52 5.13 -6.72 4.55
CA ASP A 52 5.46 -6.85 5.97
C ASP A 52 4.17 -6.78 6.81
N GLY A 53 4.14 -7.40 7.98
CA GLY A 53 3.00 -7.25 8.89
C GLY A 53 2.98 -8.24 10.04
N ASN A 54 2.87 -7.70 11.25
CA ASN A 54 2.71 -8.45 12.51
C ASN A 54 1.30 -8.32 13.11
N SER A 55 0.40 -7.57 12.45
CA SER A 55 -0.97 -7.32 12.91
C SER A 55 -1.99 -8.05 12.03
N PRO A 56 -3.13 -8.50 12.58
CA PRO A 56 -4.19 -9.13 11.79
C PRO A 56 -4.85 -8.18 10.79
N ASP A 57 -4.83 -6.86 11.02
CA ASP A 57 -5.66 -5.93 10.24
C ASP A 57 -4.85 -5.03 9.31
N ARG A 58 -3.52 -5.20 9.31
CA ARG A 58 -2.59 -4.30 8.60
C ARG A 58 -1.47 -5.03 7.91
N ARG A 59 -1.15 -4.54 6.72
CA ARG A 59 0.05 -4.91 5.95
C ARG A 59 0.79 -3.65 5.55
N THR A 60 2.11 -3.71 5.52
CA THR A 60 2.96 -2.55 5.29
C THR A 60 4.07 -2.84 4.31
N ILE A 61 4.56 -1.80 3.65
CA ILE A 61 5.75 -1.83 2.80
C ILE A 61 6.61 -0.62 3.15
N VAL A 62 7.89 -0.84 3.46
CA VAL A 62 8.84 0.27 3.64
C VAL A 62 9.25 0.80 2.27
N LEU A 63 8.86 2.03 1.94
CA LEU A 63 9.00 2.58 0.58
C LEU A 63 10.46 2.81 0.16
N SER A 64 11.38 2.99 1.10
CA SER A 64 12.82 3.10 0.81
C SER A 64 13.41 1.81 0.23
N LYS A 65 12.81 0.64 0.53
CA LYS A 65 13.20 -0.65 -0.07
C LYS A 65 12.57 -0.90 -1.43
N HIS A 66 11.54 -0.12 -1.78
CA HIS A 66 10.79 -0.24 -3.03
C HIS A 66 10.73 1.12 -3.77
N PRO A 67 11.88 1.65 -4.21
CA PRO A 67 11.95 2.99 -4.82
C PRO A 67 11.11 3.11 -6.10
N LYS A 68 10.92 2.01 -6.84
CA LYS A 68 10.05 1.98 -8.02
C LYS A 68 8.57 2.14 -7.66
N LEU A 69 8.12 1.54 -6.56
CA LEU A 69 6.76 1.73 -6.05
C LEU A 69 6.55 3.19 -5.62
N LEU A 70 7.51 3.78 -4.90
CA LEU A 70 7.44 5.20 -4.52
C LEU A 70 7.38 6.12 -5.75
N ALA A 71 8.21 5.85 -6.76
CA ALA A 71 8.17 6.61 -8.02
C ALA A 71 6.82 6.45 -8.74
N ALA A 72 6.22 5.26 -8.69
CA ALA A 72 4.92 4.98 -9.29
C ALA A 72 3.79 5.72 -8.55
N LEU A 73 3.75 5.67 -7.21
CA LEU A 73 2.80 6.39 -6.37
C LEU A 73 2.88 7.91 -6.55
N THR A 74 4.05 8.43 -6.96
CA THR A 74 4.30 9.86 -7.20
C THR A 74 4.36 10.23 -8.69
N SER A 75 4.00 9.31 -9.59
CA SER A 75 4.11 9.49 -11.04
C SER A 75 3.10 10.47 -11.65
N GLY A 76 2.06 10.83 -10.89
CA GLY A 76 0.93 11.62 -11.40
C GLY A 76 -0.17 10.79 -12.07
N ALA A 77 -0.13 9.46 -11.95
CA ALA A 77 -1.30 8.63 -12.24
C ALA A 77 -2.44 8.96 -11.25
N ASP A 78 -3.68 8.95 -11.73
CA ASP A 78 -4.86 9.24 -10.89
C ASP A 78 -5.40 8.00 -10.16
N PHE A 79 -5.00 6.80 -10.58
CA PHE A 79 -5.51 5.54 -10.04
C PHE A 79 -4.44 4.45 -10.00
N ALA A 80 -4.58 3.56 -9.03
CA ALA A 80 -3.81 2.35 -8.88
C ALA A 80 -4.73 1.14 -8.73
N THR A 81 -4.29 -0.02 -9.22
CA THR A 81 -4.93 -1.31 -8.92
C THR A 81 -3.97 -2.16 -8.11
N MET A 82 -4.46 -2.73 -7.01
CA MET A 82 -3.77 -3.72 -6.20
C MET A 82 -4.45 -5.06 -6.37
N PHE A 83 -3.67 -6.11 -6.63
CA PHE A 83 -4.10 -7.49 -6.60
C PHE A 83 -3.52 -8.16 -5.36
N ALA A 84 -4.40 -8.65 -4.50
CA ALA A 84 -4.03 -9.51 -3.39
C ALA A 84 -3.66 -10.89 -3.90
N LEU A 85 -2.48 -11.38 -3.48
CA LEU A 85 -2.02 -12.70 -3.88
C LEU A 85 -2.02 -13.68 -2.70
N LYS A 86 -2.61 -14.85 -2.93
CA LYS A 86 -2.64 -15.97 -1.99
C LYS A 86 -2.11 -17.22 -2.70
N ALA A 87 -1.10 -17.87 -2.10
CA ALA A 87 -0.41 -19.01 -2.72
C ALA A 87 0.11 -18.77 -4.16
N GLY A 88 0.37 -17.51 -4.53
CA GLY A 88 0.83 -17.13 -5.88
C GLY A 88 -0.28 -16.84 -6.88
N GLU A 89 -1.54 -17.03 -6.51
CA GLU A 89 -2.71 -16.73 -7.34
C GLU A 89 -3.40 -15.44 -6.89
N ILE A 90 -4.12 -14.81 -7.82
CA ILE A 90 -4.92 -13.61 -7.52
C ILE A 90 -6.15 -14.05 -6.71
N ASP A 91 -6.23 -13.58 -5.47
CA ASP A 91 -7.36 -13.83 -4.57
C ASP A 91 -8.45 -12.76 -4.78
N TYR A 92 -8.06 -11.49 -4.77
CA TYR A 92 -8.95 -10.37 -5.08
C TYR A 92 -8.18 -9.18 -5.66
N SER A 93 -8.92 -8.24 -6.26
CA SER A 93 -8.38 -6.97 -6.72
C SER A 93 -9.19 -5.81 -6.19
N THR A 94 -8.53 -4.68 -6.01
CA THR A 94 -9.11 -3.45 -5.49
C THR A 94 -8.32 -2.29 -6.07
N GLY A 95 -8.96 -1.15 -6.20
CA GLY A 95 -8.32 0.03 -6.74
C GLY A 95 -8.45 1.21 -5.80
N PHE A 96 -7.49 2.12 -5.91
CA PHE A 96 -7.42 3.30 -5.05
C PHE A 96 -6.96 4.52 -5.84
N GLU A 97 -7.51 5.66 -5.47
CA GLU A 97 -7.18 6.94 -6.08
C GLU A 97 -5.78 7.41 -5.66
N LEU A 98 -5.09 8.02 -6.61
CA LEU A 98 -3.79 8.65 -6.45
C LEU A 98 -3.83 10.16 -6.73
N THR A 99 -5.01 10.74 -6.92
CA THR A 99 -5.20 12.18 -7.10
C THR A 99 -4.56 12.96 -5.95
N GLY A 100 -3.55 13.78 -6.26
CA GLY A 100 -2.79 14.55 -5.26
C GLY A 100 -1.78 13.74 -4.43
N ALA A 101 -1.63 12.43 -4.67
CA ALA A 101 -0.69 11.58 -3.94
C ALA A 101 0.75 12.07 -4.06
N ARG A 102 1.16 12.57 -5.24
CA ARG A 102 2.49 13.17 -5.47
C ARG A 102 2.79 14.26 -4.44
N ASP A 103 1.92 15.25 -4.32
CA ASP A 103 2.14 16.39 -3.43
C ASP A 103 2.07 16.00 -1.96
N GLN A 104 1.11 15.14 -1.59
CA GLN A 104 0.97 14.66 -0.21
C GLN A 104 2.18 13.83 0.23
N ILE A 105 2.64 12.89 -0.61
CA ILE A 105 3.81 12.06 -0.32
C ILE A 105 5.07 12.92 -0.27
N SER A 106 5.25 13.90 -1.17
CA SER A 106 6.40 14.82 -1.11
C SER A 106 6.41 15.66 0.18
N ARG A 107 5.26 16.20 0.60
CA ARG A 107 5.17 16.93 1.88
C ARG A 107 5.50 16.04 3.06
N LEU A 108 4.98 14.81 3.07
CA LEU A 108 5.25 13.84 4.11
C LEU A 108 6.73 13.43 4.14
N ALA A 109 7.36 13.21 2.98
CA ALA A 109 8.77 12.86 2.85
C ALA A 109 9.67 13.95 3.48
N ASN A 110 9.37 15.22 3.23
CA ASN A 110 10.12 16.34 3.78
C ASN A 110 9.99 16.46 5.31
N GLY A 111 8.83 16.11 5.85
CA GLY A 111 8.58 16.08 7.30
C GLY A 111 9.09 14.80 7.97
N CYS A 112 9.23 13.71 7.22
CA CYS A 112 9.66 12.41 7.70
C CYS A 112 11.19 12.37 7.87
N ARG A 113 11.70 13.14 8.82
CA ARG A 113 13.09 13.01 9.26
C ARG A 113 13.24 11.68 10.00
N THR A 114 13.86 10.70 9.36
CA THR A 114 14.50 9.60 10.10
C THR A 114 15.52 10.24 11.03
N LYS A 115 15.33 10.10 12.34
CA LYS A 115 16.34 10.54 13.30
C LYS A 115 17.66 9.83 12.93
N PRO A 116 18.79 10.55 12.78
CA PRO A 116 20.09 9.91 12.66
C PRO A 116 20.41 9.06 13.89
#